data_AF-A0A269WAW3-F1
#
_entry.id   AF-A0A269WAW3-F1
#
_cell.length_a   1.000
_cell.length_b   1.000
_cell.length_c   1.000
_cell.angle_alpha   90.00
_cell.angle_beta   90.00
_cell.angle_gamma   90.00
#
_symmetry.space_group_name_H-M   'P 1'
#
loop_
_entity.id
_entity.type
_entity.pdbx_description
1 polymer ?
#
loop_
_entity_poly.entity_id
_entity_poly.type
_entity_poly.pdbx_seq_one_letter_code
_entity_poly.pdbx_strand_id
1 'polypeptide(L)'
;MKCCQCDKQATVEIAENLFCNNCFSQLQSALNMQHNRAVSFINYQLDQVEAIAGVPGLFPRYKTQPTNVHTGDYIYIDKNSIVGSIKNMGYIDKIEISLNNNTDEKLAKLMKQFTESVLISDELSPHAKDEIIEQLSFISDEVNKPKPEQKQSVIKSTAKAIKESVSGVNMLYSLWENIQKIIAIF
;
A
#
# COMPACT_ATOMS: atom_id res chain seq x y z
N MET A 1 19.28 10.08 -23.41
CA MET A 1 19.10 8.75 -24.00
C MET A 1 17.68 8.28 -23.71
N LYS A 2 16.95 7.79 -24.72
CA LYS A 2 15.55 7.36 -24.59
C LYS A 2 15.48 5.85 -24.34
N CYS A 3 14.42 5.40 -23.67
CA CYS A 3 14.15 3.98 -23.51
C CYS A 3 13.68 3.36 -24.84
N CYS A 4 14.04 2.10 -25.09
CA CYS A 4 13.68 1.37 -26.31
C CYS A 4 12.18 1.00 -26.36
N GLN A 5 11.55 0.85 -25.19
CA GLN A 5 10.16 0.44 -25.05
C GLN A 5 9.21 1.61 -24.78
N CYS A 6 9.74 2.69 -24.22
CA CYS A 6 8.98 3.83 -23.70
C CYS A 6 9.69 5.14 -24.13
N ASP A 7 8.96 6.19 -24.51
CA ASP A 7 9.57 7.49 -24.88
C ASP A 7 10.19 8.26 -23.70
N LYS A 8 10.26 7.64 -22.51
CA LYS A 8 10.82 8.25 -21.29
C LYS A 8 12.35 8.14 -21.26
N GLN A 9 12.96 8.91 -20.37
CA GLN A 9 14.40 8.89 -20.15
C GLN A 9 14.87 7.51 -19.64
N ALA A 10 15.87 6.95 -20.32
CA ALA A 10 16.48 5.69 -19.90
C ALA A 10 17.41 5.91 -18.71
N THR A 11 17.42 4.93 -17.81
CA THR A 11 18.20 4.94 -16.56
C THR A 11 19.03 3.67 -16.39
N VAL A 12 18.68 2.59 -17.09
CA VAL A 12 19.31 1.27 -16.99
C VAL A 12 19.63 0.75 -18.38
N GLU A 13 20.77 0.09 -18.54
CA GLU A 13 21.20 -0.55 -19.79
C GLU A 13 21.36 -2.06 -19.57
N ILE A 14 20.77 -2.87 -20.45
CA ILE A 14 20.80 -4.33 -20.38
C ILE A 14 20.96 -4.88 -21.79
N ALA A 15 22.01 -5.65 -22.02
CA ALA A 15 22.29 -6.29 -23.31
C ALA A 15 22.12 -5.30 -24.49
N GLU A 16 22.80 -4.15 -24.39
CA GLU A 16 22.81 -3.06 -25.38
C GLU A 16 21.46 -2.35 -25.59
N ASN A 17 20.44 -2.66 -24.78
CA ASN A 17 19.14 -2.02 -24.80
C ASN A 17 18.96 -1.10 -23.59
N LEU A 18 18.49 0.11 -23.85
CA LEU A 18 18.27 1.15 -22.84
C LEU A 18 16.83 1.09 -22.32
N PHE A 19 16.64 0.95 -21.02
CA PHE A 19 15.34 0.84 -20.37
C PHE A 19 15.09 2.00 -19.39
N CYS A 20 13.82 2.40 -19.28
CA CYS A 20 13.32 3.24 -18.21
C CYS A 20 13.02 2.37 -16.97
N ASN A 21 13.13 2.92 -15.76
CA ASN A 21 12.89 2.17 -14.50
C ASN A 21 11.59 1.36 -14.50
N ASN A 22 10.51 1.88 -15.10
CA ASN A 22 9.22 1.18 -15.18
C ASN A 22 9.24 -0.01 -16.15
N CYS A 23 9.85 0.14 -17.33
CA CYS A 23 9.96 -0.98 -18.26
C CYS A 23 10.91 -2.04 -17.74
N PHE A 24 11.96 -1.63 -17.02
CA PHE A 24 12.87 -2.55 -16.36
C PHE A 24 12.17 -3.33 -15.22
N SER A 25 11.39 -2.66 -14.37
CA SER A 25 10.65 -3.34 -13.31
C SER A 25 9.62 -4.33 -13.86
N GLN A 26 8.90 -3.97 -14.93
CA GLN A 26 7.99 -4.88 -15.62
C GLN A 26 8.71 -6.10 -16.21
N LEU A 27 9.86 -5.90 -16.84
CA LEU A 27 10.69 -6.98 -17.34
C LEU A 27 11.12 -7.91 -16.20
N GLN A 28 11.56 -7.35 -15.07
CA GLN A 28 11.96 -8.14 -13.91
C GLN A 28 10.78 -8.94 -13.33
N SER A 29 9.58 -8.35 -13.25
CA SER A 29 8.37 -9.06 -12.82
C SER A 29 8.03 -10.22 -13.77
N ALA A 30 8.15 -10.03 -15.08
CA ALA A 30 7.91 -11.08 -16.07
C ALA A 30 8.93 -12.23 -15.96
N LEU A 31 10.21 -11.91 -15.78
CA LEU A 31 11.26 -12.91 -15.56
C LEU A 31 11.03 -13.70 -14.26
N ASN A 32 10.65 -13.03 -13.18
CA ASN A 32 10.33 -13.68 -11.91
C ASN A 32 9.11 -14.62 -12.04
N MET A 33 8.08 -14.20 -12.80
CA MET A 33 6.93 -15.07 -13.10
C MET A 33 7.35 -16.33 -13.86
N GLN A 34 8.22 -16.20 -14.86
CA GLN A 34 8.73 -17.34 -15.61
C GLN A 34 9.54 -18.29 -14.72
N HIS A 35 10.42 -17.73 -13.89
CA HIS A 35 11.21 -18.51 -12.94
C HIS A 35 10.32 -19.29 -11.96
N ASN A 36 9.31 -18.62 -11.38
CA ASN A 36 8.38 -19.27 -10.47
C ASN A 36 7.59 -20.40 -11.13
N ARG A 37 7.17 -20.25 -12.39
CA ARG A 37 6.52 -21.33 -13.15
C ARG A 37 7.43 -22.55 -13.29
N ALA A 38 8.71 -22.33 -13.61
CA ALA A 38 9.68 -23.41 -13.72
C ALA A 38 9.90 -24.12 -12.37
N VAL A 39 10.01 -23.35 -11.28
CA VAL A 39 10.15 -23.86 -9.91
C VAL A 39 8.94 -24.70 -9.49
N SER A 40 7.72 -24.20 -9.73
CA SER A 40 6.49 -24.94 -9.44
C SER A 40 6.39 -26.23 -10.25
N PHE A 41 6.83 -26.21 -11.52
CA PHE A 41 6.87 -27.41 -12.35
C PHE A 41 7.86 -28.45 -11.81
N ILE A 42 9.06 -28.02 -11.37
CA ILE A 42 10.03 -28.92 -10.74
C ILE A 42 9.44 -29.55 -9.48
N ASN A 43 8.82 -28.75 -8.61
CA ASN A 43 8.19 -29.26 -7.38
C ASN A 43 7.10 -30.30 -7.71
N TYR A 44 6.27 -30.05 -8.72
CA TYR A 44 5.26 -31.00 -9.18
C TYR A 44 5.89 -32.33 -9.67
N GLN A 45 6.98 -32.26 -10.43
CA GLN A 45 7.67 -33.48 -10.88
C GLN A 45 8.29 -34.25 -9.70
N LEU A 46 8.84 -33.54 -8.70
CA LEU A 46 9.33 -34.17 -7.48
C LEU A 46 8.20 -34.86 -6.71
N ASP A 47 7.01 -34.25 -6.63
CA ASP A 47 5.83 -34.89 -6.03
C ASP A 47 5.49 -36.21 -6.75
N GLN A 48 5.56 -36.23 -8.08
CA GLN A 48 5.29 -37.43 -8.86
C GLN A 48 6.32 -38.54 -8.64
N VAL A 49 7.61 -38.20 -8.57
CA VAL A 49 8.68 -39.17 -8.28
C VAL A 49 8.51 -39.74 -6.88
N GLU A 50 8.19 -38.91 -5.90
CA GLU A 50 7.95 -39.33 -4.52
C GLU A 50 6.71 -40.21 -4.37
N ALA A 51 5.65 -39.90 -5.12
CA ALA A 51 4.46 -40.74 -5.19
C ALA A 51 4.78 -42.13 -5.76
N ILE A 52 5.61 -42.21 -6.79
CA ILE A 52 6.08 -43.48 -7.38
C ILE A 52 7.00 -44.24 -6.40
N ALA A 53 7.90 -43.53 -5.72
CA ALA A 53 8.81 -44.11 -4.73
C ALA A 53 8.10 -44.49 -3.41
N GLY A 54 6.88 -44.00 -3.19
CA GLY A 54 6.10 -44.24 -1.98
C GLY A 54 6.61 -43.50 -0.75
N VAL A 55 7.50 -42.53 -0.90
CA VAL A 55 8.13 -41.78 0.20
C VAL A 55 7.95 -40.28 -0.03
N PRO A 56 6.98 -39.64 0.63
CA PRO A 56 6.79 -38.19 0.52
C PRO A 56 7.92 -37.43 1.23
N GLY A 57 8.31 -36.28 0.67
CA GLY A 57 9.30 -35.38 1.26
C GLY A 57 10.75 -35.85 1.11
N LEU A 58 11.03 -36.80 0.23
CA LEU A 58 12.38 -37.29 -0.05
C LEU A 58 13.27 -36.19 -0.66
N PHE A 59 12.70 -35.30 -1.48
CA PHE A 59 13.41 -34.22 -2.15
C PHE A 59 13.06 -32.84 -1.57
N PRO A 60 14.03 -31.93 -1.45
CA PRO A 60 13.77 -30.57 -1.01
C PRO A 60 12.88 -29.85 -2.02
N ARG A 61 11.89 -29.09 -1.52
CA ARG A 61 11.05 -28.22 -2.36
C ARG A 61 11.67 -26.84 -2.49
N TYR A 62 11.71 -26.34 -3.71
CA TYR A 62 12.14 -24.98 -3.99
C TYR A 62 11.03 -23.99 -3.60
N LYS A 63 11.40 -22.89 -2.92
CA LYS A 63 10.46 -21.84 -2.55
C LYS A 63 10.25 -20.90 -3.73
N THR A 64 9.01 -20.70 -4.15
CA THR A 64 8.66 -19.64 -5.10
C THR A 64 8.80 -18.29 -4.42
N GLN A 65 9.45 -17.33 -5.06
CA GLN A 65 9.51 -15.97 -4.54
C GLN A 65 8.18 -15.27 -4.82
N PRO A 66 7.62 -14.49 -3.88
CA PRO A 66 6.43 -13.71 -4.15
C PRO A 66 6.72 -12.74 -5.31
N THR A 67 5.87 -12.76 -6.34
CA THR A 67 5.93 -11.79 -7.42
C THR A 67 5.52 -10.43 -6.87
N ASN A 68 6.48 -9.52 -6.72
CA ASN A 68 6.19 -8.10 -6.53
C ASN A 68 5.62 -7.58 -7.85
N VAL A 69 4.29 -7.54 -7.94
CA VAL A 69 3.60 -6.85 -9.03
C VAL A 69 3.65 -5.37 -8.67
N HIS A 70 4.56 -4.64 -9.29
CA HIS A 70 4.49 -3.18 -9.28
C HIS A 70 3.34 -2.80 -10.22
N THR A 71 2.12 -2.76 -9.70
CA THR A 71 0.96 -2.18 -10.40
C THR A 71 1.24 -0.68 -10.52
N GLY A 72 1.89 -0.30 -11.62
CA GLY A 72 2.14 1.09 -11.95
C GLY A 72 0.86 1.72 -12.46
N ASP A 73 0.04 2.26 -11.56
CA ASP A 73 -0.82 3.37 -11.93
C ASP A 73 0.11 4.53 -12.30
N TYR A 74 0.02 4.96 -13.55
CA TYR A 74 0.84 6.05 -14.07
C TYR A 74 0.43 7.36 -13.40
N ILE A 75 1.07 7.71 -12.29
CA ILE A 75 1.03 9.07 -11.76
C ILE A 75 2.13 9.86 -12.48
N TYR A 76 1.74 10.87 -13.25
CA TYR A 76 2.65 11.85 -13.83
C TYR A 76 3.36 12.58 -12.68
N ILE A 77 4.63 12.26 -12.47
CA ILE A 77 5.50 12.96 -11.52
C ILE A 77 6.04 14.20 -12.24
N ASP A 78 5.37 15.34 -12.04
CA ASP A 78 6.00 16.63 -12.33
C ASP A 78 7.20 16.82 -11.38
N LYS A 79 8.24 17.51 -11.85
CA LYS A 79 9.58 17.59 -11.23
C LYS A 79 9.63 18.21 -9.82
N ASN A 80 8.48 18.58 -9.26
CA ASN A 80 8.29 19.09 -7.90
C ASN A 80 7.61 18.08 -6.95
N SER A 81 7.33 16.84 -7.36
CA SER A 81 6.57 15.91 -6.52
C SER A 81 7.46 15.26 -5.45
N ILE A 82 7.13 15.64 -4.22
CA ILE A 82 7.76 15.31 -2.95
C ILE A 82 7.74 13.80 -2.71
N VAL A 83 8.88 13.26 -2.28
CA VAL A 83 9.13 11.86 -1.88
C VAL A 83 8.11 11.32 -0.84
N GLY A 84 7.32 12.19 -0.20
CA GLY A 84 6.22 11.83 0.73
C GLY A 84 5.01 11.14 0.06
N SER A 85 4.77 11.38 -1.22
CA SER A 85 3.57 10.86 -1.93
C SER A 85 3.55 9.32 -2.03
N ILE A 86 4.72 8.68 -2.13
CA ILE A 86 4.86 7.21 -2.22
C ILE A 86 4.60 6.57 -0.85
N LYS A 87 4.99 7.23 0.24
CA LYS A 87 4.73 6.76 1.61
C LYS A 87 3.21 6.74 1.87
N ASN A 88 2.53 7.80 1.46
CA ASN A 88 1.11 8.01 1.73
C ASN A 88 0.18 7.04 1.00
N MET A 89 0.55 6.61 -0.21
CA MET A 89 -0.26 5.64 -0.97
C MET A 89 -0.27 4.25 -0.29
N GLY A 90 0.86 3.84 0.30
CA GLY A 90 0.92 2.61 1.10
C GLY A 90 0.12 2.67 2.41
N TYR A 91 -0.24 3.87 2.90
CA TYR A 91 -1.15 4.02 4.04
C TYR A 91 -2.62 3.90 3.62
N ILE A 92 -3.02 4.33 2.42
CA ILE A 92 -4.38 4.16 1.90
C ILE A 92 -4.74 2.68 1.82
N ASP A 93 -3.87 1.88 1.19
CA ASP A 93 -4.08 0.43 1.05
C ASP A 93 -4.14 -0.26 2.43
N LYS A 94 -3.30 0.16 3.38
CA LYS A 94 -3.33 -0.36 4.76
C LYS A 94 -4.59 0.02 5.51
N ILE A 95 -5.09 1.25 5.35
CA ILE A 95 -6.34 1.69 5.97
C ILE A 95 -7.52 0.89 5.40
N GLU A 96 -7.55 0.65 4.09
CA GLU A 96 -8.58 -0.17 3.45
C GLU A 96 -8.53 -1.64 3.91
N ILE A 97 -7.35 -2.25 3.99
CA ILE A 97 -7.18 -3.63 4.44
C ILE A 97 -7.47 -3.80 5.93
N SER A 98 -7.09 -2.83 6.77
CA SER A 98 -7.33 -2.91 8.22
C SER A 98 -8.82 -2.83 8.55
N LEU A 99 -9.57 -1.92 7.93
CA LEU A 99 -10.99 -1.69 8.24
C LEU A 99 -11.95 -2.73 7.66
N ASN A 100 -11.60 -3.41 6.56
CA ASN A 100 -12.48 -4.43 5.95
C ASN A 100 -12.63 -5.71 6.79
N ASN A 101 -11.75 -5.93 7.78
CA ASN A 101 -11.72 -7.21 8.50
C ASN A 101 -12.59 -7.26 9.76
N ASN A 102 -12.99 -6.13 10.36
CA ASN A 102 -13.76 -6.13 11.62
C ASN A 102 -14.55 -4.84 11.94
N THR A 103 -14.62 -3.85 11.03
CA THR A 103 -15.27 -2.55 11.31
C THR A 103 -16.46 -2.26 10.42
N ASP A 104 -17.33 -1.34 10.87
CA ASP A 104 -18.45 -0.83 10.07
C ASP A 104 -17.97 -0.35 8.70
N GLU A 105 -18.51 -0.93 7.62
CA GLU A 105 -18.19 -0.57 6.22
C GLU A 105 -18.33 0.94 5.96
N LYS A 106 -19.22 1.60 6.71
CA LYS A 106 -19.43 3.04 6.70
C LYS A 106 -18.21 3.82 7.20
N LEU A 107 -17.53 3.34 8.26
CA LEU A 107 -16.31 3.95 8.78
C LEU A 107 -15.16 3.80 7.78
N ALA A 108 -15.01 2.61 7.19
CA ALA A 108 -14.01 2.33 6.16
C ALA A 108 -14.11 3.30 4.98
N LYS A 109 -15.32 3.48 4.46
CA LYS A 109 -15.60 4.41 3.36
C LYS A 109 -15.28 5.87 3.73
N LEU A 110 -15.65 6.31 4.93
CA LEU A 110 -15.40 7.68 5.37
C LEU A 110 -13.90 7.95 5.61
N MET A 111 -13.18 7.00 6.22
CA MET A 111 -11.73 7.13 6.43
C MET A 111 -10.98 7.14 5.09
N LYS A 112 -11.39 6.32 4.12
CA LYS A 112 -10.86 6.36 2.75
C LYS A 112 -11.08 7.71 2.09
N GLN A 113 -12.33 8.19 2.07
CA GLN A 113 -12.69 9.49 1.50
C GLN A 113 -11.91 10.64 2.15
N PHE A 114 -11.73 10.61 3.47
CA PHE A 114 -10.93 11.60 4.19
C PHE A 114 -9.46 11.54 3.79
N THR A 115 -8.86 10.35 3.71
CA THR A 115 -7.46 10.17 3.30
C THR A 115 -7.21 10.70 1.88
N GLU A 116 -8.09 10.35 0.94
CA GLU A 116 -8.03 10.85 -0.44
C GLU A 116 -8.16 12.37 -0.49
N SER A 117 -9.06 12.94 0.31
CA SER A 117 -9.26 14.40 0.38
C SER A 117 -8.03 15.11 0.98
N VAL A 118 -7.38 14.53 1.99
CA VAL A 118 -6.13 15.08 2.57
C VAL A 118 -5.01 15.10 1.54
N LEU A 119 -4.91 14.04 0.73
CA LEU A 119 -3.89 13.93 -0.31
C LEU A 119 -4.07 14.96 -1.42
N ILE A 120 -5.31 15.15 -1.85
CA ILE A 120 -5.66 16.06 -2.96
C ILE A 120 -5.68 17.53 -2.51
N SER A 121 -5.84 17.82 -1.21
CA SER A 121 -5.93 19.19 -0.71
C SER A 121 -4.64 19.98 -0.94
N ASP A 122 -4.69 21.06 -1.73
CA ASP A 122 -3.55 21.98 -1.89
C ASP A 122 -3.37 22.95 -0.71
N GLU A 123 -4.34 22.98 0.21
CA GLU A 123 -4.34 23.86 1.39
C GLU A 123 -3.44 23.33 2.52
N LEU A 124 -3.06 22.04 2.47
CA LEU A 124 -2.19 21.40 3.46
C LEU A 124 -0.74 21.32 2.96
N SER A 125 0.19 21.65 3.86
CA SER A 125 1.61 21.42 3.60
C SER A 125 1.91 19.92 3.48
N PRO A 126 2.95 19.52 2.73
CA PRO A 126 3.32 18.11 2.60
C PRO A 126 3.57 17.43 3.96
N HIS A 127 4.22 18.14 4.90
CA HIS A 127 4.43 17.65 6.25
C HIS A 127 3.12 17.42 7.01
N ALA A 128 2.16 18.35 6.91
CA ALA A 128 0.87 18.20 7.57
C ALA A 128 0.07 17.01 6.99
N LYS A 129 0.14 16.80 5.66
CA LYS A 129 -0.48 15.63 5.02
C LYS A 129 0.08 14.33 5.56
N ASP A 130 1.40 14.20 5.59
CA ASP A 130 2.08 12.99 6.09
C ASP A 130 1.72 12.71 7.54
N GLU A 131 1.74 13.74 8.39
CA GLU A 131 1.39 13.63 9.81
C GLU A 131 -0.07 13.19 10.03
N ILE A 132 -1.01 13.80 9.29
CA ILE A 132 -2.43 13.42 9.37
C ILE A 132 -2.64 11.96 8.94
N ILE A 133 -1.97 11.52 7.87
CA ILE A 133 -2.10 10.16 7.34
C ILE A 133 -1.50 9.12 8.30
N GLU A 134 -0.36 9.43 8.92
CA GLU A 134 0.23 8.57 9.96
C GLU A 134 -0.70 8.45 11.17
N GLN A 135 -1.23 9.57 11.67
CA GLN A 135 -2.18 9.59 12.78
C GLN A 135 -3.46 8.82 12.44
N LEU A 136 -3.96 8.93 11.21
CA LEU A 136 -5.13 8.21 10.73
C LEU A 136 -4.89 6.70 10.64
N SER A 137 -3.71 6.29 10.18
CA SER A 137 -3.33 4.88 10.13
C SER A 137 -3.28 4.25 11.52
N PHE A 138 -2.74 4.98 12.50
CA PHE A 138 -2.73 4.56 13.90
C PHE A 138 -4.15 4.38 14.45
N ILE A 139 -5.05 5.32 14.18
CA ILE A 139 -6.46 5.21 14.59
C ILE A 139 -7.11 4.00 13.93
N SER A 140 -6.87 3.75 12.64
CA SER A 140 -7.38 2.59 11.92
C SER A 140 -6.96 1.28 12.58
N ASP A 141 -5.67 1.16 12.91
CA ASP A 141 -5.15 -0.04 13.57
C ASP A 141 -5.70 -0.22 14.99
N GLU A 142 -5.84 0.85 15.76
CA GLU A 142 -6.40 0.78 17.12
C GLU A 142 -7.89 0.44 17.12
N VAL A 143 -8.70 1.01 16.22
CA VAL A 143 -10.15 0.75 16.17
C VAL A 143 -10.45 -0.70 15.77
N ASN A 144 -9.56 -1.34 15.02
CA ASN A 144 -9.69 -2.75 14.64
C ASN A 144 -9.35 -3.75 15.76
N LYS A 145 -8.76 -3.30 16.86
CA LYS A 145 -8.50 -4.15 18.03
C LYS A 145 -9.80 -4.44 18.79
N PRO A 146 -9.90 -5.57 19.52
CA PRO A 146 -10.99 -5.81 20.45
C PRO A 146 -11.14 -4.65 21.45
N LYS A 147 -12.37 -4.20 21.74
CA LYS A 147 -12.67 -3.09 22.69
C LYS A 147 -11.84 -3.09 23.99
N PRO A 148 -11.59 -4.22 24.69
CA PRO A 148 -10.76 -4.22 25.91
C PRO A 148 -9.28 -3.90 25.67
N GLU A 149 -8.78 -4.08 24.45
CA GLU A 149 -7.39 -3.82 24.05
C GLU A 149 -7.21 -2.43 23.41
N GLN A 150 -8.30 -1.78 23.05
CA GLN A 150 -8.29 -0.44 22.46
C GLN A 150 -7.81 0.60 23.47
N LYS A 151 -6.76 1.33 23.12
CA LYS A 151 -6.26 2.43 23.96
C LYS A 151 -7.09 3.69 23.74
N GLN A 152 -8.33 3.70 24.23
CA GLN A 152 -9.31 4.76 24.06
C GLN A 152 -8.77 6.18 24.32
N SER A 153 -7.96 6.37 25.36
CA SER A 153 -7.33 7.67 25.65
C SER A 153 -6.39 8.15 24.54
N VAL A 154 -5.66 7.23 23.90
CA VAL A 154 -4.74 7.54 22.79
C VAL A 154 -5.52 7.84 21.52
N ILE A 155 -6.58 7.07 21.24
CA ILE A 155 -7.45 7.34 20.09
C ILE A 155 -8.06 8.75 20.22
N LYS A 156 -8.50 9.13 21.43
CA LYS A 156 -9.03 10.48 21.70
C LYS A 156 -8.00 11.59 21.46
N SER A 157 -6.78 11.44 21.96
CA SER A 157 -5.74 12.46 21.77
C SER A 157 -5.35 12.60 20.30
N THR A 158 -5.18 11.48 19.60
CA THR A 158 -4.83 11.48 18.18
C THR A 158 -5.96 12.04 17.33
N ALA A 159 -7.22 11.72 17.65
CA ALA A 159 -8.37 12.27 16.94
C ALA A 159 -8.51 13.79 17.11
N LYS A 160 -8.16 14.32 18.29
CA LYS A 160 -8.11 15.76 18.53
C LYS A 160 -6.99 16.43 17.74
N ALA A 161 -5.81 15.82 17.66
CA ALA A 161 -4.68 16.33 16.89
C ALA A 161 -5.01 16.42 15.39
N ILE A 162 -5.68 15.40 14.83
CA ILE A 162 -6.16 15.45 13.44
C ILE A 162 -7.15 16.60 13.27
N LYS A 163 -8.12 16.74 14.19
CA LYS A 163 -9.13 17.82 14.14
C LYS A 163 -8.50 19.20 14.15
N GLU A 164 -7.51 19.43 15.01
CA GLU A 164 -6.76 20.68 15.09
C GLU A 164 -5.98 20.93 13.78
N SER A 165 -5.36 19.90 13.22
CA SER A 165 -4.56 19.98 11.98
C SER A 165 -5.40 20.29 10.74
N VAL A 166 -6.66 19.84 10.69
CA VAL A 166 -7.57 20.12 9.56
C VAL A 166 -8.53 21.29 9.80
N SER A 167 -8.44 21.97 10.96
CA SER A 167 -9.36 23.04 11.35
C SER A 167 -9.40 24.23 10.38
N GLY A 168 -8.30 24.48 9.67
CA GLY A 168 -8.21 25.52 8.64
C GLY A 168 -8.84 25.15 7.30
N VAL A 169 -9.18 23.87 7.09
CA VAL A 169 -9.69 23.34 5.81
C VAL A 169 -11.13 22.84 6.02
N ASN A 170 -12.11 23.70 5.73
CA ASN A 170 -13.53 23.46 6.03
C ASN A 170 -14.05 22.10 5.53
N MET A 171 -13.65 21.69 4.32
CA MET A 171 -14.05 20.40 3.74
C MET A 171 -13.53 19.23 4.58
N LEU A 172 -12.23 19.23 4.90
CA LEU A 172 -11.59 18.17 5.67
C LEU A 172 -12.12 18.13 7.11
N TYR A 173 -12.31 19.29 7.71
CA TYR A 173 -12.92 19.40 9.04
C TYR A 173 -14.30 18.75 9.09
N SER A 174 -15.16 19.04 8.11
CA SER A 174 -16.52 18.47 8.04
C SER A 174 -16.51 16.94 7.84
N LEU A 175 -15.59 16.42 7.04
CA LEU A 175 -15.41 14.97 6.84
C LEU A 175 -14.92 14.30 8.12
N TRP A 176 -13.99 14.94 8.83
CA TRP A 176 -13.46 14.45 10.10
C TRP A 176 -14.52 14.36 11.19
N GLU A 177 -15.40 15.36 11.30
CA GLU A 177 -16.50 15.32 12.28
C GLU A 177 -17.44 14.12 12.08
N ASN A 178 -17.66 13.69 10.84
CA ASN A 178 -18.46 12.50 10.54
C ASN A 178 -17.77 11.21 10.99
N ILE A 179 -16.44 11.13 10.83
CA ILE A 179 -15.63 10.00 11.31
C ILE A 179 -15.63 9.96 12.84
N GLN A 180 -15.40 11.11 13.49
CA GLN A 180 -15.32 11.21 14.95
C GLN A 180 -16.61 10.73 15.64
N LYS A 181 -17.79 11.06 15.07
CA LYS A 181 -19.09 10.58 15.57
C LYS A 181 -19.22 9.05 15.57
N ILE A 182 -18.62 8.37 14.59
CA ILE A 182 -18.70 6.91 14.44
C ILE A 182 -17.73 6.20 15.38
N ILE A 183 -16.54 6.75 15.58
CA ILE A 183 -15.52 6.18 16.49
C ILE A 183 -15.96 6.34 17.97
N ALA A 184 -17.12 6.95 18.24
CA ALA A 184 -17.69 7.16 19.57
C ALA A 184 -16.74 7.94 20.51
N ILE A 185 -15.98 8.87 19.94
CA ILE A 185 -15.14 9.82 20.66
C ILE A 185 -15.92 11.13 20.74
N PHE A 186 -16.74 11.22 21.80
CA PHE A 186 -17.58 12.36 22.23
C PHE A 186 -17.61 13.60 21.33
#